data_AF-A0A9W9Z7T3-F1
#
_entry.id   AF-A0A9W9Z7T3-F1
#
_cell.length_a   1.000
_cell.length_b   1.000
_cell.length_c   1.000
_cell.angle_alpha   90.00
_cell.angle_beta   90.00
_cell.angle_gamma   90.00
#
_symmetry.space_group_name_H-M   'P 1'
#
loop_
_entity.id
_entity.type
_entity.pdbx_description
1 polymer ?
#
loop_
_entity_poly.entity_id
_entity_poly.type
_entity_poly.pdbx_seq_one_letter_code
_entity_poly.pdbx_strand_id
1 'polypeptide(L)'
;MTTFHKLSDFSTTSEEFTKAAITTPVQIKVLTELKVVFKDTTETSKYVATAVLSDNSCTMQCTIYSETLARQYFTRDNCLMISNYMISERDGKTALIVNSKSVAFIIPNFVIKDDLVQQAAMHLADLLVTPIAEAILLPKKRRISIEGKVTKVEPPCKVKNNTLALKKIHMRDTAGKMQVSLWKEKADLPVSKGDFIVLNSEQTTIFKSKAVLSSTTETTIKKSTTADLQIVQSDGSEDEEEFQNGTIVGVQNITVYDSCPTPKCRNKKLDPSNKCPSCKQSFTADAIIKGYVCNLCVLKVDGNLQTMTMFTKVLLALFSYDKCSYSSKEFTAAILKKLPLQFQYKANNDIIVEIK
;
A
#
# COMPACT_ATOMS: atom_id res chain seq x y z
N MET A 1 -25.89 -15.77 -45.74
CA MET A 1 -26.18 -15.20 -44.40
C MET A 1 -24.85 -14.95 -43.74
N THR A 2 -24.53 -13.70 -43.40
CA THR A 2 -23.27 -13.39 -42.71
C THR A 2 -23.39 -13.87 -41.26
N THR A 3 -22.57 -14.85 -40.87
CA THR A 3 -22.50 -15.34 -39.50
C THR A 3 -21.61 -14.41 -38.68
N PHE A 4 -22.13 -13.94 -37.55
CA PHE A 4 -21.40 -13.09 -36.59
C PHE A 4 -21.14 -13.88 -35.31
N HIS A 5 -19.99 -13.63 -34.67
CA HIS A 5 -19.78 -14.10 -33.30
C HIS A 5 -20.55 -13.25 -32.30
N LYS A 6 -20.98 -13.86 -31.20
CA LYS A 6 -21.42 -13.15 -30.00
C LYS A 6 -20.25 -13.01 -29.05
N LEU A 7 -20.21 -11.93 -28.28
CA LEU A 7 -19.15 -11.73 -27.28
C LEU A 7 -19.19 -12.81 -26.18
N SER A 8 -20.39 -13.31 -25.84
CA SER A 8 -20.56 -14.39 -24.86
C SER A 8 -19.84 -15.67 -25.25
N ASP A 9 -19.65 -15.92 -26.55
CA ASP A 9 -19.00 -17.13 -27.06
C ASP A 9 -17.54 -17.24 -26.61
N PHE A 10 -16.93 -16.11 -26.21
CA PHE A 10 -15.54 -16.04 -25.74
C PHE A 10 -15.41 -16.01 -24.21
N SER A 11 -16.52 -15.99 -23.47
CA SER A 11 -16.51 -15.84 -22.00
C SER A 11 -16.44 -17.17 -21.25
N THR A 12 -16.70 -18.30 -21.92
CA THR A 12 -16.88 -19.63 -21.29
C THR A 12 -15.84 -20.67 -21.65
N THR A 13 -14.92 -20.38 -22.56
CA THR A 13 -13.94 -21.35 -23.06
C THR A 13 -12.65 -21.33 -22.23
N SER A 14 -12.46 -22.37 -21.41
CA SER A 14 -11.22 -22.61 -20.65
C SER A 14 -10.12 -23.30 -21.49
N GLU A 15 -10.30 -23.39 -22.81
CA GLU A 15 -9.35 -24.05 -23.72
C GLU A 15 -8.59 -23.00 -24.53
N GLU A 16 -7.27 -23.18 -24.54
CA GLU A 16 -6.22 -22.40 -25.23
C GLU A 16 -6.71 -21.24 -26.12
N PHE A 17 -6.80 -20.04 -25.54
CA PHE A 17 -7.05 -18.83 -26.32
C PHE A 17 -6.00 -18.67 -27.43
N THR A 18 -6.48 -18.70 -28.67
CA THR A 18 -5.65 -18.64 -29.86
C THR A 18 -4.94 -17.31 -29.94
N LYS A 19 -3.59 -17.34 -30.03
CA LYS A 19 -2.77 -16.19 -30.48
C LYS A 19 -3.05 -15.78 -31.94
N ALA A 20 -3.93 -16.49 -32.64
CA ALA A 20 -4.31 -16.23 -34.02
C ALA A 20 -5.42 -15.17 -34.12
N ALA A 21 -5.42 -14.43 -35.22
CA ALA A 21 -6.46 -13.46 -35.50
C ALA A 21 -7.76 -14.16 -35.92
N ILE A 22 -8.88 -13.75 -35.33
CA ILE A 22 -10.22 -14.24 -35.65
C ILE A 22 -10.75 -13.40 -36.82
N THR A 23 -11.01 -14.06 -37.94
CA THR A 23 -11.48 -13.41 -39.18
C THR A 23 -12.98 -13.16 -39.18
N THR A 24 -13.75 -13.99 -38.46
CA THR A 24 -15.21 -13.85 -38.36
C THR A 24 -15.58 -12.57 -37.61
N PRO A 25 -16.42 -11.70 -38.20
CA PRO A 25 -16.71 -10.40 -37.62
C PRO A 25 -17.59 -10.49 -36.36
N VAL A 26 -17.42 -9.49 -35.49
CA VAL A 26 -18.28 -9.25 -34.31
C VAL A 26 -18.92 -7.87 -34.43
N GLN A 27 -20.20 -7.75 -34.05
CA GLN A 27 -20.92 -6.48 -33.99
C GLN A 27 -21.01 -6.02 -32.54
N ILE A 28 -20.52 -4.81 -32.26
CA ILE A 28 -20.40 -4.28 -30.91
C ILE A 28 -20.78 -2.80 -30.86
N LYS A 29 -21.16 -2.33 -29.68
CA LYS A 29 -21.32 -0.92 -29.35
C LYS A 29 -20.25 -0.49 -28.37
N VAL A 30 -19.64 0.65 -28.61
CA VAL A 30 -18.65 1.27 -27.72
C VAL A 30 -19.42 1.97 -26.59
N LEU A 31 -19.34 1.45 -25.37
CA LEU A 31 -20.13 1.98 -24.25
C LEU A 31 -19.38 3.04 -23.45
N THR A 32 -18.07 3.16 -23.63
CA THR A 32 -17.23 4.04 -22.81
C THR A 32 -16.38 4.95 -23.66
N GLU A 33 -15.97 6.09 -23.11
CA GLU A 33 -14.95 6.91 -23.73
C GLU A 33 -13.61 6.16 -23.82
N LEU A 34 -12.88 6.46 -24.88
CA LEU A 34 -11.56 5.89 -25.12
C LEU A 34 -10.58 6.38 -24.06
N LYS A 35 -10.02 5.45 -23.27
CA LYS A 35 -8.99 5.76 -22.28
C LYS A 35 -7.61 5.40 -22.83
N VAL A 36 -6.80 6.41 -23.15
CA VAL A 36 -5.39 6.22 -23.56
C VAL A 36 -4.56 5.86 -22.33
N VAL A 37 -3.95 4.67 -22.36
CA VAL A 37 -3.14 4.12 -21.25
C VAL A 37 -1.67 4.44 -21.43
N PHE A 38 -1.18 4.39 -22.67
CA PHE A 38 0.24 4.61 -22.96
C PHE A 38 0.42 5.22 -24.36
N LYS A 39 1.28 6.24 -24.44
CA LYS A 39 1.75 6.84 -25.69
C LYS A 39 3.23 7.20 -25.49
N ASP A 40 4.12 6.42 -26.11
CA ASP A 40 5.56 6.74 -26.15
C ASP A 40 5.81 7.84 -27.22
N THR A 41 6.67 8.81 -26.90
CA THR A 41 7.07 9.91 -27.80
C THR A 41 8.36 9.61 -28.58
N THR A 42 8.96 8.43 -28.41
CA THR A 42 10.14 7.99 -29.18
C THR A 42 9.76 7.45 -30.58
N GLU A 43 10.75 7.34 -31.49
CA GLU A 43 10.60 6.91 -32.90
C GLU A 43 9.87 5.56 -33.11
N THR A 44 9.71 4.74 -32.06
CA THR A 44 8.93 3.49 -32.09
C THR A 44 7.66 3.60 -31.26
N SER A 45 6.85 4.64 -31.51
CA SER A 45 5.62 4.92 -30.77
C SER A 45 4.72 3.68 -30.65
N LYS A 46 4.50 3.22 -29.41
CA LYS A 46 3.49 2.20 -29.07
C LYS A 46 2.28 2.93 -28.48
N TYR A 47 1.16 2.88 -29.19
CA TYR A 47 -0.12 3.40 -28.72
C TYR A 47 -0.90 2.30 -28.02
N VAL A 48 -1.46 2.57 -26.84
CA VAL A 48 -2.38 1.65 -26.17
C VAL A 48 -3.55 2.45 -25.60
N ALA A 49 -4.75 2.10 -26.03
CA ALA A 49 -6.00 2.60 -25.48
C ALA A 49 -6.92 1.46 -25.05
N THR A 50 -7.87 1.77 -24.18
CA THR A 50 -8.86 0.81 -23.68
C THR A 50 -10.26 1.40 -23.76
N ALA A 51 -11.24 0.53 -24.03
CA ALA A 51 -12.67 0.84 -24.03
C ALA A 51 -13.47 -0.39 -23.59
N VAL A 52 -14.68 -0.21 -23.08
CA VAL A 52 -15.64 -1.30 -22.85
C VAL A 52 -16.59 -1.36 -24.04
N LEU A 53 -16.71 -2.55 -24.60
CA LEU A 53 -17.58 -2.86 -25.72
C LEU A 53 -18.69 -3.78 -25.23
N SER A 54 -19.81 -3.77 -25.93
CA SER A 54 -20.90 -4.70 -25.65
C SER A 54 -21.65 -5.05 -26.90
N ASP A 55 -22.14 -6.28 -26.95
CA ASP A 55 -23.23 -6.69 -27.82
C ASP A 55 -24.47 -6.99 -26.94
N ASN A 56 -25.51 -7.62 -27.48
CA ASN A 56 -26.69 -7.99 -26.68
C ASN A 56 -26.50 -9.24 -25.80
N SER A 57 -25.29 -9.80 -25.76
CA SER A 57 -24.95 -11.02 -25.01
C SER A 57 -24.11 -10.72 -23.77
N CYS A 58 -23.09 -9.87 -23.86
CA CYS A 58 -22.29 -9.46 -22.71
C CYS A 58 -21.50 -8.15 -22.95
N THR A 59 -20.80 -7.72 -21.91
CA THR A 59 -19.81 -6.64 -21.93
C THR A 59 -18.40 -7.23 -21.95
N MET A 60 -17.48 -6.58 -22.67
CA MET A 60 -16.09 -7.02 -22.78
C MET A 60 -15.13 -5.83 -22.83
N GLN A 61 -13.98 -5.96 -22.16
CA GLN A 61 -12.91 -4.98 -22.27
C GLN A 61 -12.19 -5.12 -23.60
N CYS A 62 -11.91 -3.99 -24.25
CA CYS A 62 -11.15 -3.93 -25.49
C CYS A 62 -9.85 -3.15 -25.29
N THR A 63 -8.73 -3.72 -25.73
CA THR A 63 -7.41 -3.08 -25.79
C THR A 63 -7.03 -2.80 -27.23
N ILE A 64 -6.73 -1.54 -27.53
CA ILE A 64 -6.50 -1.05 -28.89
C ILE A 64 -5.06 -0.57 -29.01
N TYR A 65 -4.30 -1.21 -29.89
CA TYR A 65 -2.88 -0.91 -30.14
C TYR A 65 -2.65 0.01 -31.36
N SER A 66 -3.71 0.40 -32.07
CA SER A 66 -3.65 1.26 -33.26
C SER A 66 -4.26 2.63 -32.98
N GLU A 67 -3.45 3.69 -32.99
CA GLU A 67 -3.91 5.07 -32.77
C GLU A 67 -4.95 5.49 -33.83
N THR A 68 -4.72 5.11 -35.10
CA THR A 68 -5.62 5.42 -36.21
C THR A 68 -7.00 4.81 -36.00
N LEU A 69 -7.06 3.51 -35.68
CA LEU A 69 -8.35 2.85 -35.45
C LEU A 69 -9.05 3.42 -34.23
N ALA A 70 -8.32 3.64 -33.14
CA ALA A 70 -8.85 4.15 -31.89
C ALA A 70 -9.54 5.51 -32.08
N ARG A 71 -8.87 6.46 -32.75
CA ARG A 71 -9.40 7.80 -32.98
C ARG A 71 -10.55 7.83 -33.99
N GLN A 72 -10.51 6.98 -35.00
CA GLN A 72 -11.49 7.00 -36.08
C GLN A 72 -12.80 6.28 -35.71
N TYR A 73 -12.72 5.16 -34.99
CA TYR A 73 -13.86 4.27 -34.82
C TYR A 73 -14.32 4.13 -33.37
N PHE A 74 -13.42 4.19 -32.38
CA PHE A 74 -13.74 3.88 -30.99
C PHE A 74 -14.17 5.12 -30.19
N THR A 75 -15.16 5.85 -30.70
CA THR A 75 -15.86 6.90 -29.95
C THR A 75 -17.08 6.32 -29.24
N ARG A 76 -17.42 6.89 -28.08
CA ARG A 76 -18.59 6.49 -27.29
C ARG A 76 -19.85 6.49 -28.17
N ASP A 77 -20.69 5.48 -27.96
CA ASP A 77 -21.96 5.22 -28.66
C ASP A 77 -21.84 4.77 -30.12
N ASN A 78 -20.63 4.70 -30.69
CA ASN A 78 -20.46 4.09 -32.01
C ASN A 78 -20.81 2.61 -31.98
N CYS A 79 -21.56 2.18 -33.00
CA CYS A 79 -21.76 0.78 -33.31
C CYS A 79 -20.75 0.39 -34.38
N LEU A 80 -19.96 -0.64 -34.10
CA LEU A 80 -18.85 -1.09 -34.93
C LEU A 80 -19.02 -2.55 -35.30
N MET A 81 -18.46 -2.90 -36.45
CA MET A 81 -18.20 -4.27 -36.82
C MET A 81 -16.69 -4.44 -36.96
N ILE A 82 -16.15 -5.42 -36.25
CA ILE A 82 -14.70 -5.65 -36.13
C ILE A 82 -14.37 -7.05 -36.62
N SER A 83 -13.35 -7.16 -37.47
CA SER A 83 -12.75 -8.43 -37.89
C SER A 83 -11.23 -8.38 -37.74
N ASN A 84 -10.57 -9.54 -37.81
CA ASN A 84 -9.13 -9.69 -37.57
C ASN A 84 -8.72 -9.18 -36.17
N TYR A 85 -9.58 -9.38 -35.17
CA TYR A 85 -9.26 -9.12 -33.76
C TYR A 85 -8.63 -10.37 -33.13
N MET A 86 -8.06 -10.21 -31.94
CA MET A 86 -7.60 -11.33 -31.13
C MET A 86 -8.34 -11.32 -29.80
N ILE A 87 -8.49 -12.49 -29.18
CA ILE A 87 -8.99 -12.60 -27.82
C ILE A 87 -7.82 -12.99 -26.92
N SER A 88 -7.70 -12.34 -25.77
CA SER A 88 -6.71 -12.65 -24.76
C SER A 88 -7.37 -12.67 -23.40
N GLU A 89 -7.04 -13.66 -22.60
CA GLU A 89 -7.35 -13.64 -21.18
C GLU A 89 -6.23 -12.88 -20.44
N ARG A 90 -6.60 -11.91 -19.61
CA ARG A 90 -5.69 -11.28 -18.66
C ARG A 90 -6.39 -11.21 -17.31
N ASP A 91 -5.71 -11.73 -16.30
CA ASP A 91 -6.19 -11.70 -14.92
C ASP A 91 -7.54 -12.41 -14.68
N GLY A 92 -7.91 -13.41 -15.50
CA GLY A 92 -9.21 -14.09 -15.38
C GLY A 92 -10.35 -13.35 -16.07
N LYS A 93 -10.05 -12.28 -16.80
CA LYS A 93 -11.00 -11.53 -17.62
C LYS A 93 -10.61 -11.66 -19.09
N THR A 94 -11.58 -12.02 -19.92
CA THR A 94 -11.43 -12.06 -21.38
C THR A 94 -11.44 -10.63 -21.94
N ALA A 95 -10.46 -10.30 -22.77
CA ALA A 95 -10.34 -9.00 -23.42
C ALA A 95 -10.18 -9.16 -24.94
N LEU A 96 -10.86 -8.30 -25.68
CA LEU A 96 -10.73 -8.15 -27.12
C LEU A 96 -9.51 -7.27 -27.43
N ILE A 97 -8.66 -7.71 -28.35
CA ILE A 97 -7.47 -6.97 -28.77
C ILE A 97 -7.62 -6.54 -30.23
N VAL A 98 -7.49 -5.23 -30.46
CA VAL A 98 -7.50 -4.59 -31.77
C VAL A 98 -6.11 -4.06 -32.06
N ASN A 99 -5.52 -4.45 -33.18
CA ASN A 99 -4.19 -4.00 -33.60
C ASN A 99 -4.25 -3.37 -35.01
N SER A 100 -3.09 -3.05 -35.60
CA SER A 100 -3.02 -2.44 -36.93
C SER A 100 -3.50 -3.34 -38.09
N LYS A 101 -3.63 -4.65 -37.86
CA LYS A 101 -4.17 -5.62 -38.84
C LYS A 101 -5.68 -5.85 -38.67
N SER A 102 -6.25 -5.39 -37.57
CA SER A 102 -7.69 -5.44 -37.34
C SER A 102 -8.41 -4.48 -38.28
N VAL A 103 -9.60 -4.87 -38.71
CA VAL A 103 -10.46 -4.05 -39.57
C VAL A 103 -11.69 -3.68 -38.76
N ALA A 104 -12.03 -2.40 -38.73
CA ALA A 104 -13.20 -1.88 -38.05
C ALA A 104 -13.95 -0.90 -38.96
N PHE A 105 -15.27 -0.92 -38.91
CA PHE A 105 -16.13 0.02 -39.63
C PHE A 105 -17.39 0.31 -38.82
N ILE A 106 -17.93 1.51 -39.03
CA ILE A 106 -19.16 1.96 -38.38
C ILE A 106 -20.34 1.27 -39.06
N ILE A 107 -21.26 0.76 -38.25
CA ILE A 107 -22.52 0.15 -38.69
C ILE A 107 -23.71 0.94 -38.14
N PRO A 108 -24.93 0.72 -38.68
CA PRO A 108 -26.14 1.33 -38.12
C PRO A 108 -26.27 1.06 -36.62
N ASN A 109 -26.76 2.08 -35.90
CA ASN A 109 -26.90 2.02 -34.45
C ASN A 109 -27.88 0.91 -34.05
N PHE A 110 -27.54 0.15 -33.02
CA PHE A 110 -28.40 -0.84 -32.42
C PHE A 110 -28.51 -0.63 -30.91
N VAL A 111 -29.62 -1.09 -30.35
CA VAL A 111 -29.93 -0.94 -28.93
C VAL A 111 -29.26 -2.07 -28.15
N ILE A 112 -28.54 -1.68 -27.10
CA ILE A 112 -27.98 -2.56 -26.07
C ILE A 112 -28.94 -2.53 -24.89
N LYS A 113 -29.14 -3.67 -24.25
CA LYS A 113 -29.99 -3.76 -23.06
C LYS A 113 -29.43 -2.90 -21.91
N ASP A 114 -30.32 -2.27 -21.14
CA ASP A 114 -29.94 -1.32 -20.07
C ASP A 114 -29.11 -1.96 -18.95
N ASP A 115 -29.33 -3.24 -18.67
CA ASP A 115 -28.54 -4.03 -17.72
C ASP A 115 -27.07 -4.13 -18.15
N LEU A 116 -26.80 -4.32 -19.44
CA LEU A 116 -25.45 -4.34 -20.00
C LEU A 116 -24.80 -2.95 -20.01
N VAL A 117 -25.59 -1.89 -20.21
CA VAL A 117 -25.10 -0.51 -20.09
C VAL A 117 -24.70 -0.22 -18.64
N GLN A 118 -25.49 -0.66 -17.67
CA GLN A 118 -25.15 -0.58 -16.24
C GLN A 118 -23.92 -1.43 -15.91
N GLN A 119 -23.82 -2.66 -16.42
CA GLN A 119 -22.62 -3.50 -16.27
C GLN A 119 -21.38 -2.86 -16.89
N ALA A 120 -21.51 -2.15 -18.01
CA ALA A 120 -20.39 -1.43 -18.62
C ALA A 120 -19.96 -0.21 -17.80
N ALA A 121 -20.91 0.51 -17.20
CA ALA A 121 -20.62 1.55 -16.23
C ALA A 121 -19.92 0.98 -14.98
N MET A 122 -20.33 -0.21 -14.53
CA MET A 122 -19.63 -0.96 -13.50
C MET A 122 -18.25 -1.42 -13.97
N HIS A 123 -18.05 -1.83 -15.23
CA HIS A 123 -16.71 -2.16 -15.75
C HIS A 123 -15.80 -0.94 -15.91
N LEU A 124 -16.36 0.25 -16.12
CA LEU A 124 -15.62 1.51 -16.06
C LEU A 124 -15.20 1.82 -14.62
N ALA A 125 -16.09 1.53 -13.66
CA ALA A 125 -15.76 1.50 -12.24
C ALA A 125 -14.78 0.35 -11.92
N ASP A 126 -14.74 -0.73 -12.71
CA ASP A 126 -13.80 -1.86 -12.65
C ASP A 126 -12.36 -1.57 -13.12
N LEU A 127 -11.98 -0.29 -13.13
CA LEU A 127 -10.75 0.09 -12.44
C LEU A 127 -10.94 -0.06 -10.92
N LEU A 128 -11.58 -1.15 -10.46
CA LEU A 128 -12.09 -1.33 -9.10
C LEU A 128 -10.90 -1.11 -8.21
N VAL A 129 -10.99 -0.03 -7.47
CA VAL A 129 -10.18 0.18 -6.32
C VAL A 129 -10.39 -1.04 -5.44
N THR A 130 -9.39 -1.92 -5.43
CA THR A 130 -9.34 -3.08 -4.58
C THR A 130 -9.08 -2.56 -3.17
N PRO A 131 -9.94 -2.89 -2.19
CA PRO A 131 -9.67 -2.55 -0.79
C PRO A 131 -8.30 -3.09 -0.40
N ILE A 132 -7.55 -2.32 0.37
CA ILE A 132 -6.16 -2.66 0.71
C ILE A 132 -6.09 -3.98 1.48
N ALA A 133 -7.08 -4.29 2.32
CA ALA A 133 -7.17 -5.59 3.01
C ALA A 133 -7.23 -6.78 2.05
N GLU A 134 -7.99 -6.64 0.96
CA GLU A 134 -8.11 -7.69 -0.06
C GLU A 134 -6.84 -7.79 -0.89
N ALA A 135 -6.25 -6.64 -1.25
CA ALA A 135 -5.01 -6.59 -2.02
C ALA A 135 -3.85 -7.36 -1.37
N ILE A 136 -3.81 -7.43 -0.04
CA ILE A 136 -2.80 -8.19 0.73
C ILE A 136 -2.94 -9.70 0.53
N LEU A 137 -4.15 -10.19 0.31
CA LEU A 137 -4.46 -11.62 0.17
C LEU A 137 -4.28 -12.13 -1.26
N LEU A 138 -4.14 -11.22 -2.23
CA LEU A 138 -4.04 -11.60 -3.63
C LEU A 138 -2.70 -12.30 -3.96
N PRO A 139 -2.72 -13.27 -4.88
CA PRO A 139 -1.50 -13.95 -5.33
C PRO A 139 -0.56 -12.97 -6.04
N LYS A 140 0.73 -13.33 -6.11
CA LYS A 140 1.76 -12.53 -6.78
C LYS A 140 1.43 -12.31 -8.26
N LYS A 141 1.96 -11.22 -8.81
CA LYS A 141 1.90 -10.82 -10.23
C LYS A 141 0.52 -10.40 -10.73
N ARG A 142 -0.48 -10.24 -9.84
CA ARG A 142 -1.80 -9.69 -10.19
C ARG A 142 -1.71 -8.18 -10.36
N ARG A 143 -2.46 -7.65 -11.32
CA ARG A 143 -2.61 -6.21 -11.53
C ARG A 143 -3.87 -5.72 -10.85
N ILE A 144 -3.73 -4.71 -10.00
CA ILE A 144 -4.85 -4.12 -9.28
C ILE A 144 -4.77 -2.59 -9.27
N SER A 145 -5.91 -1.97 -9.00
CA SER A 145 -5.98 -0.56 -8.66
C SER A 145 -6.27 -0.43 -7.18
N ILE A 146 -5.70 0.56 -6.50
CA ILE A 146 -6.01 0.86 -5.10
C ILE A 146 -6.19 2.36 -4.93
N GLU A 147 -6.93 2.76 -3.91
CA GLU A 147 -7.14 4.14 -3.53
C GLU A 147 -6.93 4.26 -2.04
N GLY A 148 -6.33 5.36 -1.62
CA GLY A 148 -6.15 5.59 -0.20
C GLY A 148 -5.36 6.86 0.09
N LYS A 149 -5.25 7.12 1.38
CA LYS A 149 -4.45 8.21 1.95
C LYS A 149 -3.00 7.77 2.06
N VAL A 150 -2.08 8.61 1.60
CA VAL A 150 -0.65 8.41 1.79
C VAL A 150 -0.29 8.72 3.24
N THR A 151 0.06 7.71 4.02
CA THR A 151 0.39 7.83 5.44
C THR A 151 1.86 8.11 5.67
N LYS A 152 2.74 7.62 4.79
CA LYS A 152 4.19 7.78 4.87
C LYS A 152 4.82 7.80 3.49
N VAL A 153 5.82 8.65 3.32
CA VAL A 153 6.67 8.72 2.12
C VAL A 153 8.10 8.56 2.56
N GLU A 154 8.79 7.55 2.05
CA GLU A 154 10.23 7.37 2.28
C GLU A 154 11.02 8.20 1.25
N PRO A 155 12.21 8.71 1.62
CA PRO A 155 13.09 9.38 0.67
C PRO A 155 13.40 8.47 -0.52
N PRO A 156 13.37 8.99 -1.76
CA PRO A 156 13.77 8.20 -2.93
C PRO A 156 15.21 7.74 -2.77
N CYS A 157 15.46 6.47 -3.10
CA CYS A 157 16.78 5.86 -3.09
C CYS A 157 17.12 5.26 -4.45
N LYS A 158 18.41 5.08 -4.71
CA LYS A 158 18.88 4.44 -5.94
C LYS A 158 19.37 3.02 -5.63
N VAL A 159 18.93 2.06 -6.43
CA VAL A 159 19.22 0.62 -6.30
C VAL A 159 19.90 0.10 -7.57
N LYS A 160 20.55 -1.07 -7.48
CA LYS A 160 21.44 -1.66 -8.51
C LYS A 160 22.53 -0.70 -8.98
N ASN A 161 23.60 -0.55 -8.19
CA ASN A 161 24.74 0.32 -8.51
C ASN A 161 24.35 1.75 -8.88
N ASN A 162 23.40 2.34 -8.13
CA ASN A 162 23.00 3.73 -8.27
C ASN A 162 22.27 4.06 -9.60
N THR A 163 21.69 3.07 -10.30
CA THR A 163 21.06 3.28 -11.62
C THR A 163 19.53 3.37 -11.58
N LEU A 164 18.86 2.65 -10.70
CA LEU A 164 17.39 2.59 -10.67
C LEU A 164 16.83 3.37 -9.50
N ALA A 165 16.01 4.39 -9.78
CA ALA A 165 15.27 5.13 -8.77
C ALA A 165 14.12 4.29 -8.18
N LEU A 166 13.99 4.33 -6.86
CA LEU A 166 12.94 3.68 -6.08
C LEU A 166 12.44 4.64 -5.01
N LYS A 167 11.13 4.88 -4.96
CA LYS A 167 10.45 5.61 -3.89
C LYS A 167 9.40 4.70 -3.27
N LYS A 168 9.38 4.61 -1.94
CA LYS A 168 8.39 3.82 -1.22
C LYS A 168 7.38 4.74 -0.57
N ILE A 169 6.10 4.42 -0.76
CA ILE A 169 5.00 5.09 -0.08
C ILE A 169 4.17 4.07 0.67
N HIS A 170 3.54 4.50 1.75
CA HIS A 170 2.58 3.70 2.49
C HIS A 170 1.21 4.34 2.31
N MET A 171 0.24 3.51 1.96
CA MET A 171 -1.15 3.91 1.74
C MET A 171 -2.05 3.20 2.73
N ARG A 172 -3.13 3.88 3.11
CA ARG A 172 -4.19 3.38 3.97
C ARG A 172 -5.55 3.77 3.40
N ASP A 173 -6.48 2.83 3.44
CA ASP A 173 -7.91 3.06 3.24
C ASP A 173 -8.65 2.69 4.52
N THR A 174 -9.98 2.58 4.46
CA THR A 174 -10.80 2.16 5.61
C THR A 174 -10.62 0.68 5.96
N ALA A 175 -10.08 -0.14 5.06
CA ALA A 175 -9.96 -1.57 5.22
C ALA A 175 -8.57 -2.02 5.71
N GLY A 176 -7.50 -1.29 5.39
CA GLY A 176 -6.15 -1.69 5.75
C GLY A 176 -5.03 -0.75 5.31
N LYS A 177 -3.79 -1.21 5.47
CA LYS A 177 -2.56 -0.47 5.12
C LYS A 177 -1.61 -1.33 4.30
N MET A 178 -0.97 -0.74 3.30
CA MET A 178 -0.02 -1.44 2.43
C MET A 178 1.10 -0.51 1.93
N GLN A 179 2.26 -1.12 1.66
CA GLN A 179 3.40 -0.44 1.05
C GLN A 179 3.33 -0.56 -0.48
N VAL A 180 3.60 0.55 -1.16
CA VAL A 180 3.73 0.65 -2.62
C VAL A 180 5.16 1.08 -2.96
N SER A 181 5.76 0.39 -3.93
CA SER A 181 7.10 0.65 -4.45
C SER A 181 7.00 1.28 -5.83
N LEU A 182 7.34 2.56 -5.94
CA LEU A 182 7.36 3.32 -7.18
C LEU A 182 8.76 3.28 -7.80
N TRP A 183 8.85 2.87 -9.06
CA TRP A 183 10.11 2.66 -9.78
C TRP A 183 10.32 3.69 -10.88
N LYS A 184 11.59 3.94 -11.22
CA LYS A 184 12.02 4.77 -12.36
C LYS A 184 11.35 6.15 -12.32
N GLU A 185 10.68 6.56 -13.41
CA GLU A 185 10.05 7.86 -13.56
C GLU A 185 8.90 8.06 -12.55
N LYS A 186 8.31 6.96 -12.03
CA LYS A 186 7.28 7.02 -10.99
C LYS A 186 7.85 7.37 -9.62
N ALA A 187 9.15 7.15 -9.39
CA ALA A 187 9.80 7.49 -8.13
C ALA A 187 9.93 9.00 -7.92
N ASP A 188 9.97 9.78 -9.01
CA ASP A 188 10.11 11.24 -8.96
C ASP A 188 8.76 11.97 -8.85
N LEU A 189 7.64 11.23 -8.81
CA LEU A 189 6.32 11.84 -8.74
C LEU A 189 6.10 12.60 -7.42
N PRO A 190 5.47 13.79 -7.47
CA PRO A 190 5.21 14.65 -6.32
C PRO A 190 4.04 14.12 -5.49
N VAL A 191 4.28 13.02 -4.80
CA VAL A 191 3.38 12.41 -3.81
C VAL A 191 3.88 12.77 -2.42
N SER A 192 3.01 13.39 -1.62
CA SER A 192 3.27 13.85 -0.26
C SER A 192 2.42 13.09 0.76
N LYS A 193 2.89 13.05 2.02
CA LYS A 193 2.09 12.54 3.13
C LYS A 193 0.80 13.36 3.24
N GLY A 194 -0.33 12.67 3.40
CA GLY A 194 -1.67 13.26 3.50
C GLY A 194 -2.42 13.35 2.17
N ASP A 195 -1.74 13.17 1.03
CA ASP A 195 -2.42 13.12 -0.27
C ASP A 195 -3.35 11.90 -0.33
N PHE A 196 -4.54 12.08 -0.92
CA PHE A 196 -5.40 10.99 -1.33
C PHE A 196 -5.11 10.69 -2.79
N ILE A 197 -4.78 9.45 -3.11
CA ILE A 197 -4.42 9.06 -4.47
C ILE A 197 -5.08 7.76 -4.87
N VAL A 198 -5.44 7.66 -6.16
CA VAL A 198 -5.77 6.43 -6.86
C VAL A 198 -4.53 5.99 -7.62
N LEU A 199 -4.07 4.78 -7.34
CA LEU A 199 -3.07 4.07 -8.12
C LEU A 199 -3.77 3.04 -9.00
N ASN A 200 -3.49 3.06 -10.30
CA ASN A 200 -4.01 2.04 -11.22
C ASN A 200 -2.89 1.20 -11.79
N SER A 201 -3.19 -0.08 -12.06
CA SER A 201 -2.28 -1.03 -12.71
C SER A 201 -1.00 -1.34 -11.91
N GLU A 202 -1.14 -1.39 -10.59
CA GLU A 202 -0.10 -1.83 -9.67
C GLU A 202 0.03 -3.35 -9.64
N GLN A 203 1.24 -3.87 -9.53
CA GLN A 203 1.46 -5.32 -9.48
C GLN A 203 1.68 -5.81 -8.04
N THR A 204 0.94 -6.85 -7.63
CA THR A 204 1.16 -7.53 -6.35
C THR A 204 2.50 -8.28 -6.34
N THR A 205 3.27 -8.08 -5.28
CA THR A 205 4.53 -8.79 -5.05
C THR A 205 4.77 -9.04 -3.56
N ILE A 206 5.78 -9.82 -3.24
CA ILE A 206 6.18 -10.07 -1.84
C ILE A 206 7.59 -9.56 -1.64
N PHE A 207 7.76 -8.67 -0.66
CA PHE A 207 9.04 -8.15 -0.24
C PHE A 207 9.24 -8.42 1.24
N LYS A 208 10.34 -9.11 1.61
CA LYS A 208 10.63 -9.53 2.99
C LYS A 208 9.42 -10.20 3.68
N SER A 209 8.78 -11.14 2.98
CA SER A 209 7.60 -11.87 3.45
C SER A 209 6.34 -11.02 3.72
N LYS A 210 6.30 -9.77 3.21
CA LYS A 210 5.10 -8.91 3.25
C LYS A 210 4.57 -8.67 1.85
N ALA A 211 3.25 -8.70 1.69
CA ALA A 211 2.58 -8.28 0.46
C ALA A 211 2.82 -6.77 0.25
N VAL A 212 3.28 -6.41 -0.95
CA VAL A 212 3.51 -5.03 -1.34
C VAL A 212 3.07 -4.85 -2.79
N LEU A 213 2.74 -3.62 -3.16
CA LEU A 213 2.53 -3.25 -4.55
C LEU A 213 3.79 -2.70 -5.17
N SER A 214 3.96 -2.98 -6.45
CA SER A 214 5.06 -2.49 -7.26
C SER A 214 4.53 -1.85 -8.53
N SER A 215 4.96 -0.63 -8.78
CA SER A 215 4.56 0.10 -9.98
C SER A 215 5.06 -0.59 -11.23
N THR A 216 4.23 -0.60 -12.27
CA THR A 216 4.56 -1.09 -13.60
C THR A 216 4.77 0.07 -14.56
N THR A 217 5.12 -0.22 -15.82
CA THR A 217 5.16 0.78 -16.89
C THR A 217 3.79 1.41 -17.17
N GLU A 218 2.71 0.69 -16.84
CA GLU A 218 1.32 1.13 -17.04
C GLU A 218 0.73 1.82 -15.79
N THR A 219 1.51 1.94 -14.72
CA THR A 219 1.07 2.60 -13.49
C THR A 219 0.67 4.04 -13.76
N THR A 220 -0.54 4.40 -13.33
CA THR A 220 -1.01 5.79 -13.31
C THR A 220 -1.40 6.18 -11.89
N ILE A 221 -1.00 7.40 -11.49
CA ILE A 221 -1.31 7.99 -10.19
C ILE A 221 -2.22 9.19 -10.44
N LYS A 222 -3.36 9.25 -9.76
CA LYS A 222 -4.26 10.41 -9.78
C LYS A 222 -4.52 10.86 -8.36
N LYS A 223 -4.60 12.17 -8.12
CA LYS A 223 -5.12 12.66 -6.83
C LYS A 223 -6.63 12.37 -6.77
N SER A 224 -7.10 11.91 -5.62
CA SER A 224 -8.50 11.68 -5.34
C SER A 224 -9.07 12.79 -4.46
N THR A 225 -10.35 13.09 -4.66
CA THR A 225 -11.13 14.07 -3.90
C THR A 225 -12.33 13.44 -3.18
N THR A 226 -12.44 12.11 -3.14
CA THR A 226 -13.55 11.37 -2.54
C THR A 226 -13.73 11.65 -1.04
N ALA A 227 -14.97 11.96 -0.64
CA ALA A 227 -15.35 12.34 0.72
C ALA A 227 -15.26 11.19 1.73
N ASP A 228 -15.47 9.94 1.30
CA ASP A 228 -15.42 8.74 2.17
C ASP A 228 -14.02 8.49 2.75
N LEU A 229 -12.97 8.87 2.02
CA LEU A 229 -11.59 8.81 2.52
C LEU A 229 -11.22 9.99 3.42
N GLN A 230 -11.96 11.10 3.36
CA GLN A 230 -11.80 12.21 4.30
C GLN A 230 -12.26 11.82 5.70
N ILE A 231 -13.06 10.76 5.86
CA ILE A 231 -13.42 10.20 7.18
C ILE A 231 -12.17 9.61 7.88
N VAL A 232 -11.14 9.17 7.12
CA VAL A 232 -9.81 8.77 7.65
C VAL A 232 -9.01 9.97 8.20
N GLN A 233 -9.59 11.19 8.26
CA GLN A 233 -8.93 12.38 8.79
C GLN A 233 -9.11 12.63 10.29
N SER A 234 -9.93 11.86 11.03
CA SER A 234 -10.32 12.27 12.38
C SER A 234 -9.50 11.72 13.55
N ASP A 235 -8.69 10.67 13.43
CA ASP A 235 -7.96 10.14 14.59
C ASP A 235 -6.44 10.10 14.40
N GLY A 236 -5.76 10.91 15.22
CA GLY A 236 -4.53 10.53 15.89
C GLY A 236 -3.27 10.41 15.04
N SER A 237 -2.37 11.36 15.23
CA SER A 237 -0.95 11.27 14.88
C SER A 237 -0.27 9.97 15.35
N GLU A 238 0.68 9.49 14.53
CA GLU A 238 1.80 8.58 14.83
C GLU A 238 1.58 7.07 14.69
N ASP A 239 2.29 6.51 13.70
CA ASP A 239 2.80 5.14 13.63
C ASP A 239 1.97 4.09 14.39
N GLU A 240 0.93 3.59 13.73
CA GLU A 240 0.21 2.39 14.15
C GLU A 240 1.07 1.14 13.93
N GLU A 241 2.03 0.95 14.82
CA GLU A 241 2.16 -0.35 15.46
C GLU A 241 1.00 -0.46 16.46
N GLU A 242 0.22 -1.53 16.36
CA GLU A 242 -0.89 -1.79 17.27
C GLU A 242 -0.35 -1.95 18.70
N PHE A 243 -1.04 -1.35 19.67
CA PHE A 243 -0.73 -1.58 21.07
C PHE A 243 -0.95 -3.05 21.40
N GLN A 244 0.06 -3.70 21.94
CA GLN A 244 -0.03 -5.06 22.46
C GLN A 244 -0.39 -5.02 23.94
N ASN A 245 -1.32 -5.86 24.36
CA ASN A 245 -1.66 -6.04 25.78
C ASN A 245 -0.70 -7.05 26.41
N GLY A 246 -0.29 -6.79 27.65
CA GLY A 246 0.53 -7.71 28.42
C GLY A 246 0.40 -7.48 29.92
N THR A 247 0.90 -8.43 30.70
CA THR A 247 1.01 -8.32 32.16
C THR A 247 2.47 -8.39 32.56
N ILE A 248 2.98 -7.40 33.28
CA ILE A 248 4.32 -7.47 33.85
C ILE A 248 4.24 -8.40 35.05
N VAL A 249 5.00 -9.49 35.00
CA VAL A 249 5.03 -10.52 36.05
C VAL A 249 6.36 -10.56 36.81
N GLY A 250 7.39 -9.86 36.31
CA GLY A 250 8.68 -9.81 36.97
C GLY A 250 9.62 -8.76 36.38
N VAL A 251 10.70 -8.47 37.10
CA VAL A 251 11.80 -7.61 36.65
C VAL A 251 13.14 -8.27 36.96
N GLN A 252 14.07 -8.20 36.02
CA GLN A 252 15.40 -8.80 36.09
C GLN A 252 16.48 -7.78 35.68
N ASN A 253 17.74 -8.07 36.03
CA ASN A 253 18.94 -7.34 35.57
C ASN A 253 18.89 -5.83 35.75
N ILE A 254 18.39 -5.36 36.90
CA ILE A 254 18.34 -3.94 37.21
C ILE A 254 19.77 -3.39 37.35
N THR A 255 20.12 -2.48 36.46
CA THR A 255 21.40 -1.78 36.42
C THR A 255 21.17 -0.29 36.66
N VAL A 256 21.87 0.27 37.64
CA VAL A 256 21.87 1.71 37.93
C VAL A 256 23.18 2.31 37.41
N TYR A 257 23.11 3.45 36.74
CA TYR A 257 24.29 4.12 36.18
C TYR A 257 24.20 5.64 36.32
N ASP A 258 25.35 6.30 36.31
CA ASP A 258 25.44 7.76 36.33
C ASP A 258 25.15 8.34 34.95
N SER A 259 24.25 9.33 34.89
CA SER A 259 23.74 9.88 33.63
C SER A 259 23.81 11.41 33.59
N CYS A 260 23.97 11.93 32.37
CA CYS A 260 24.10 13.36 32.12
C CYS A 260 22.80 14.11 32.45
N PRO A 261 22.82 15.17 33.30
CA PRO A 261 21.63 15.95 33.65
C PRO A 261 21.12 16.85 32.52
N THR A 262 21.94 17.11 31.49
CA THR A 262 21.57 18.00 30.39
C THR A 262 20.45 17.39 29.53
N PRO A 263 19.27 18.04 29.40
CA PRO A 263 18.11 17.47 28.70
C PRO A 263 18.39 17.08 27.25
N LYS A 264 19.23 17.87 26.56
CA LYS A 264 19.63 17.62 25.16
C LYS A 264 20.44 16.32 24.99
N CYS A 265 21.06 15.81 26.06
CA CYS A 265 21.89 14.61 26.04
C CYS A 265 21.10 13.32 26.31
N ARG A 266 19.77 13.39 26.50
CA ARG A 266 18.89 12.22 26.67
C ARG A 266 19.41 11.22 27.72
N ASN A 267 19.87 11.71 28.87
CA ASN A 267 20.40 10.89 29.98
C ASN A 267 21.51 9.92 29.56
N LYS A 268 22.40 10.34 28.66
CA LYS A 268 23.55 9.52 28.24
C LYS A 268 24.39 9.14 29.46
N LYS A 269 24.80 7.86 29.52
CA LYS A 269 25.70 7.34 30.55
C LYS A 269 27.00 8.13 30.57
N LEU A 270 27.42 8.55 31.76
CA LEU A 270 28.70 9.21 31.99
C LEU A 270 29.83 8.18 31.99
N ASP A 271 31.02 8.63 31.62
CA ASP A 271 32.23 7.84 31.79
C ASP A 271 32.71 7.84 33.25
N PRO A 272 33.72 7.01 33.62
CA PRO A 272 34.25 6.97 34.99
C PRO A 272 34.83 8.30 35.49
N SER A 273 35.08 9.27 34.61
CA SER A 273 35.52 10.62 34.97
C SER A 273 34.37 11.63 35.07
N ASN A 274 33.13 11.14 35.16
CA ASN A 274 31.90 11.93 35.21
C ASN A 274 31.71 12.88 34.01
N LYS A 275 32.29 12.51 32.86
CA LYS A 275 32.20 13.29 31.63
C LYS A 275 31.20 12.67 30.67
N CYS A 276 30.35 13.52 30.11
CA CYS A 276 29.32 13.09 29.16
C CYS A 276 29.91 12.95 27.75
N PRO A 277 29.76 11.80 27.07
CA PRO A 277 30.28 11.63 25.71
C PRO A 277 29.52 12.45 24.66
N SER A 278 28.32 12.96 24.99
CA SER A 278 27.49 13.74 24.07
C SER A 278 27.77 15.25 24.15
N CYS A 279 27.68 15.87 25.33
CA CYS A 279 27.96 17.31 25.49
C CYS A 279 29.42 17.62 25.89
N LYS A 280 30.23 16.61 26.20
CA LYS A 280 31.63 16.73 26.64
C LYS A 280 31.84 17.50 27.97
N GLN A 281 30.75 17.84 28.67
CA GLN A 281 30.80 18.47 29.99
C GLN A 281 31.10 17.42 31.07
N SER A 282 31.83 17.85 32.11
CA SER A 282 32.07 17.08 33.33
C SER A 282 31.15 17.58 34.43
N PHE A 283 30.66 16.67 35.27
CA PHE A 283 29.69 16.98 36.32
C PHE A 283 30.25 16.62 37.71
N THR A 284 29.91 17.42 38.71
CA THR A 284 30.14 17.11 40.13
C THR A 284 29.10 16.10 40.63
N ALA A 285 29.41 15.37 41.69
CA ALA A 285 28.54 14.30 42.23
C ALA A 285 27.10 14.77 42.47
N ASP A 286 26.91 15.99 42.95
CA ASP A 286 25.60 16.56 43.28
C ASP A 286 24.75 16.92 42.03
N ALA A 287 25.41 17.10 40.89
CA ALA A 287 24.75 17.44 39.62
C ALA A 287 24.40 16.19 38.78
N ILE A 288 24.88 15.01 39.16
CA ILE A 288 24.68 13.77 38.41
C ILE A 288 23.30 13.19 38.73
N ILE A 289 22.58 12.81 37.67
CA ILE A 289 21.31 12.09 37.81
C ILE A 289 21.51 10.59 37.60
N LYS A 290 20.75 9.76 38.32
CA LYS A 290 20.79 8.30 38.16
C LYS A 290 19.91 7.85 37.00
N GLY A 291 20.45 6.98 36.16
CA GLY A 291 19.75 6.25 35.11
C GLY A 291 19.54 4.79 35.51
N TYR A 292 18.47 4.19 34.99
CA TYR A 292 18.06 2.82 35.26
C TYR A 292 17.87 2.08 33.93
N VAL A 293 18.39 0.85 33.87
CA VAL A 293 18.06 -0.12 32.82
C VAL A 293 17.65 -1.42 33.50
N CYS A 294 16.55 -2.02 33.07
CA CYS A 294 16.15 -3.34 33.55
C CYS A 294 15.46 -4.15 32.44
N ASN A 295 15.28 -5.43 32.70
CA ASN A 295 14.53 -6.34 31.85
C ASN A 295 13.18 -6.62 32.50
N LEU A 296 12.09 -6.23 31.85
CA LEU A 296 10.74 -6.59 32.27
C LEU A 296 10.36 -7.96 31.71
N CYS A 297 9.79 -8.81 32.54
CA CYS A 297 9.18 -10.08 32.15
C CYS A 297 7.69 -9.85 31.91
N VAL A 298 7.27 -9.97 30.66
CA VAL A 298 5.93 -9.68 30.18
C VAL A 298 5.25 -10.99 29.80
N LEU A 299 4.16 -11.32 30.48
CA LEU A 299 3.25 -12.39 30.09
C LEU A 299 2.25 -11.84 29.07
N LYS A 300 2.29 -12.38 27.86
CA LYS A 300 1.36 -12.03 26.77
C LYS A 300 0.03 -12.74 26.93
N VAL A 301 -0.97 -12.24 26.19
CA VAL A 301 -2.32 -12.84 26.11
C VAL A 301 -2.29 -14.28 25.57
N ASP A 302 -1.31 -14.61 24.72
CA ASP A 302 -1.11 -15.96 24.19
C ASP A 302 -0.42 -16.93 25.19
N GLY A 303 -0.11 -16.45 26.40
CA GLY A 303 0.57 -17.23 27.44
C GLY A 303 2.09 -17.26 27.33
N ASN A 304 2.70 -16.64 26.31
CA ASN A 304 4.15 -16.61 26.16
C ASN A 304 4.79 -15.54 27.04
N LEU A 305 5.92 -15.90 27.66
CA LEU A 305 6.74 -14.96 28.42
C LEU A 305 7.76 -14.28 27.49
N GLN A 306 7.74 -12.95 27.44
CA GLN A 306 8.70 -12.14 26.70
C GLN A 306 9.52 -11.27 27.66
N THR A 307 10.82 -11.16 27.40
CA THR A 307 11.69 -10.22 28.11
C THR A 307 11.86 -8.93 27.30
N MET A 308 11.68 -7.77 27.92
CA MET A 308 11.83 -6.46 27.29
C MET A 308 12.79 -5.55 28.07
N THR A 309 13.80 -5.00 27.39
CA THR A 309 14.73 -4.05 28.00
C THR A 309 14.08 -2.67 28.10
N MET A 310 14.05 -2.10 29.29
CA MET A 310 13.44 -0.80 29.58
C MET A 310 14.45 0.18 30.17
N PHE A 311 14.28 1.45 29.82
CA PHE A 311 15.13 2.56 30.26
C PHE A 311 14.38 3.50 31.22
N THR A 312 15.15 4.33 31.93
CA THR A 312 14.69 5.28 32.98
C THR A 312 13.35 5.94 32.69
N LYS A 313 13.13 6.50 31.50
CA LYS A 313 11.93 7.29 31.19
C LYS A 313 10.65 6.45 31.31
N VAL A 314 10.68 5.22 30.78
CA VAL A 314 9.54 4.30 30.78
C VAL A 314 9.30 3.76 32.19
N LEU A 315 10.38 3.42 32.89
CA LEU A 315 10.31 2.92 34.27
C LEU A 315 9.68 3.94 35.23
N LEU A 316 10.10 5.20 35.14
CA LEU A 316 9.55 6.26 35.99
C LEU A 316 8.08 6.53 35.67
N ALA A 317 7.68 6.43 34.40
CA ALA A 317 6.29 6.61 33.99
C ALA A 317 5.39 5.49 34.55
N LEU A 318 5.81 4.23 34.41
CA LEU A 318 5.01 3.07 34.85
C LEU A 318 4.83 3.00 36.35
N PHE A 319 5.86 3.35 37.11
CA PHE A 319 5.82 3.16 38.55
C PHE A 319 5.68 4.47 39.33
N SER A 320 5.54 5.61 38.64
CA SER A 320 5.32 6.94 39.21
C SER A 320 6.37 7.32 40.28
N TYR A 321 7.66 7.14 39.96
CA TYR A 321 8.75 7.37 40.91
C TYR A 321 9.39 8.75 40.77
N ASP A 322 9.77 9.33 41.91
CA ASP A 322 10.60 10.52 41.98
C ASP A 322 12.08 10.20 41.70
N LYS A 323 12.76 11.13 41.04
CA LYS A 323 14.15 10.98 40.53
C LYS A 323 15.22 10.82 41.63
N CYS A 324 14.86 10.92 42.90
CA CYS A 324 15.83 11.10 43.98
C CYS A 324 16.10 9.80 44.75
N SER A 325 17.36 9.35 44.64
CA SER A 325 18.14 8.61 45.63
C SER A 325 17.75 7.18 46.06
N TYR A 326 17.10 6.36 45.24
CA TYR A 326 16.91 4.95 45.61
C TYR A 326 18.15 4.10 45.31
N SER A 327 18.52 3.23 46.27
CA SER A 327 19.44 2.13 46.01
C SER A 327 18.78 1.08 45.10
N SER A 328 19.59 0.24 44.45
CA SER A 328 19.07 -0.84 43.59
C SER A 328 18.11 -1.79 44.33
N LYS A 329 18.32 -2.01 45.64
CA LYS A 329 17.48 -2.88 46.47
C LYS A 329 16.12 -2.26 46.78
N GLU A 330 16.09 -1.00 47.18
CA GLU A 330 14.84 -0.29 47.47
C GLU A 330 13.99 -0.12 46.21
N PHE A 331 14.64 0.19 45.09
CA PHE A 331 13.98 0.26 43.79
C PHE A 331 13.35 -1.09 43.40
N THR A 332 14.09 -2.20 43.57
CA THR A 332 13.57 -3.54 43.29
C THR A 332 12.37 -3.87 44.17
N ALA A 333 12.46 -3.62 45.49
CA ALA A 333 11.37 -3.89 46.43
C ALA A 333 10.11 -3.08 46.11
N ALA A 334 10.27 -1.82 45.69
CA ALA A 334 9.16 -0.96 45.32
C ALA A 334 8.46 -1.43 44.04
N ILE A 335 9.22 -1.87 43.02
CA ILE A 335 8.64 -2.47 41.81
C ILE A 335 7.86 -3.74 42.14
N LEU A 336 8.44 -4.64 42.93
CA LEU A 336 7.81 -5.93 43.26
C LEU A 336 6.44 -5.76 43.95
N LYS A 337 6.24 -4.67 44.72
CA LYS A 337 4.94 -4.36 45.34
C LYS A 337 3.83 -4.00 44.35
N LYS A 338 4.18 -3.53 43.16
CA LYS A 338 3.23 -3.12 42.11
C LYS A 338 2.94 -4.23 41.09
N LEU A 339 3.57 -5.39 41.22
CA LEU A 339 3.34 -6.52 40.32
C LEU A 339 2.26 -7.46 40.88
N PRO A 340 1.44 -8.09 40.01
CA PRO A 340 1.43 -7.96 38.55
C PRO A 340 0.75 -6.67 38.06
N LEU A 341 1.22 -6.11 36.94
CA LEU A 341 0.69 -4.86 36.37
C LEU A 341 0.23 -5.06 34.92
N GLN A 342 -1.01 -4.69 34.60
CA GLN A 342 -1.55 -4.76 33.25
C GLN A 342 -1.22 -3.50 32.45
N PHE A 343 -0.84 -3.68 31.19
CA PHE A 343 -0.41 -2.56 30.36
C PHE A 343 -0.63 -2.80 28.86
N GLN A 344 -0.64 -1.69 28.13
CA GLN A 344 -0.53 -1.62 26.69
C GLN A 344 0.85 -1.12 26.29
N TYR A 345 1.50 -1.75 25.31
CA TYR A 345 2.81 -1.33 24.83
C TYR A 345 2.97 -1.33 23.31
N LYS A 346 3.85 -0.45 22.82
CA LYS A 346 4.39 -0.50 21.45
C LYS A 346 5.88 -0.83 21.50
N ALA A 347 6.25 -2.00 21.00
CA ALA A 347 7.59 -2.59 21.16
C ALA A 347 8.73 -1.72 20.61
N ASN A 348 8.51 -0.93 19.55
CA ASN A 348 9.57 -0.11 18.95
C ASN A 348 9.59 1.36 19.41
N ASN A 349 8.54 1.82 20.09
CA ASN A 349 8.40 3.23 20.47
C ASN A 349 8.61 3.50 21.96
N ASP A 350 8.91 2.48 22.77
CA ASP A 350 9.05 2.59 24.23
C ASP A 350 7.82 3.25 24.90
N ILE A 351 6.65 3.12 24.28
CA ILE A 351 5.39 3.64 24.83
C ILE A 351 4.74 2.52 25.61
N ILE A 352 4.55 2.74 26.92
CA ILE A 352 3.82 1.84 27.81
C ILE A 352 2.77 2.66 28.56
N VAL A 353 1.53 2.18 28.55
CA VAL A 353 0.39 2.78 29.25
C VAL A 353 -0.19 1.72 30.19
N GLU A 354 -0.25 2.02 31.48
CA GLU A 354 -0.91 1.17 32.48
C GLU A 354 -2.42 1.12 32.18
N ILE A 355 -2.98 -0.09 32.11
CA ILE A 355 -4.43 -0.29 32.02
C ILE A 355 -4.91 -0.42 33.46
N LYS A 356 -5.68 0.57 33.93
CA LYS A 356 -6.27 0.55 35.28
C LYS A 356 -7.38 -0.48 35.42
#